data_AF-A0A820QS86-F1
#
_entry.id   AF-A0A820QS86-F1
#
_cell.length_a   1.000
_cell.length_b   1.000
_cell.length_c   1.000
_cell.angle_alpha   90.00
_cell.angle_beta   90.00
_cell.angle_gamma   90.00
#
_symmetry.space_group_name_H-M   'P 1'
#
loop_
_entity.id
_entity.type
_entity.pdbx_description
1 polymer ?
#
loop_
_entity_poly.entity_id
_entity_poly.type
_entity_poly.pdbx_seq_one_letter_code
_entity_poly.pdbx_strand_id
1 'polypeptide(L)'
;HVYHVKKTSIRPCQCGKTKAVRNCNELNFQCDQPCNQLLNCQIHHCKRICHKGECGSCPRQGLRTCPCGKTKYENLPCSEDVPTCGDTCDRKLDCGLHRCLHRCHTGDCES
;
A
#
# COMPACT_ATOMS: atom_id res chain seq x y z
N HIS A 1 -37.41 -34.48 6.35
CA HIS A 1 -36.13 -33.77 6.16
C HIS A 1 -35.97 -33.45 4.68
N VAL A 2 -36.21 -32.20 4.26
CA VAL A 2 -36.02 -31.81 2.86
C VAL A 2 -34.52 -31.55 2.68
N TYR A 3 -33.84 -32.44 1.97
CA TYR A 3 -32.45 -32.24 1.58
C TYR A 3 -32.41 -31.07 0.59
N HIS A 4 -31.99 -29.89 1.04
CA HIS A 4 -31.65 -28.80 0.13
C HIS A 4 -30.42 -29.23 -0.68
N VAL A 5 -30.63 -29.76 -1.88
CA VAL A 5 -29.57 -29.96 -2.87
C VAL A 5 -29.00 -28.58 -3.16
N LYS A 6 -27.80 -28.31 -2.63
CA LYS A 6 -27.07 -27.07 -2.91
C LYS A 6 -26.74 -27.05 -4.40
N LYS A 7 -27.55 -26.34 -5.19
CA LYS A 7 -27.28 -26.14 -6.62
C LYS A 7 -26.02 -25.30 -6.73
N THR A 8 -24.95 -25.88 -7.28
CA THR A 8 -23.70 -25.18 -7.53
C THR A 8 -23.62 -24.77 -9.00
N SER A 9 -22.97 -23.64 -9.28
CA SER A 9 -22.68 -23.20 -10.65
C SER A 9 -21.31 -22.54 -10.71
N ILE A 10 -20.73 -22.47 -11.91
CA ILE A 10 -19.50 -21.71 -12.14
C ILE A 10 -19.86 -20.22 -12.07
N ARG A 11 -19.21 -19.49 -11.16
CA ARG A 11 -19.40 -18.06 -10.95
C ARG A 11 -18.07 -17.31 -11.17
N PRO A 12 -18.08 -16.18 -11.90
CA PRO A 12 -16.91 -15.33 -12.04
C PRO A 12 -16.65 -14.55 -10.76
N CYS A 13 -15.39 -14.30 -10.46
CA CYS A 13 -14.98 -13.39 -9.41
C CYS A 13 -15.37 -11.95 -9.78
N GLN A 14 -15.65 -11.12 -8.78
CA GLN A 14 -15.92 -9.69 -8.98
C GLN A 14 -14.78 -8.91 -9.66
N CYS A 15 -13.55 -9.43 -9.66
CA CYS A 15 -12.44 -8.83 -10.42
C CYS A 15 -12.37 -9.30 -11.88
N GLY A 16 -13.20 -10.27 -12.30
CA GLY A 16 -13.24 -10.83 -13.65
C GLY A 16 -12.11 -11.82 -13.99
N LYS A 17 -11.06 -11.93 -13.17
CA LYS A 17 -9.85 -12.71 -13.49
C LYS A 17 -9.98 -14.22 -13.28
N THR A 18 -10.88 -14.66 -12.41
CA THR A 18 -11.02 -16.08 -12.04
C THR A 18 -12.48 -16.51 -12.03
N LYS A 19 -12.71 -17.82 -12.17
CA LYS A 19 -14.02 -18.46 -12.05
C LYS A 19 -13.91 -19.63 -11.09
N ALA A 20 -14.92 -19.86 -10.27
CA ALA A 20 -14.96 -20.99 -9.32
C ALA A 20 -16.36 -21.61 -9.26
N VAL A 21 -16.44 -22.91 -8.96
CA VAL A 21 -17.71 -23.57 -8.65
C VAL A 21 -18.15 -23.10 -7.26
N ARG A 22 -19.30 -22.43 -7.19
CA ARG A 22 -19.87 -21.87 -5.96
C ARG A 22 -21.35 -22.16 -5.88
N ASN A 23 -21.96 -21.94 -4.72
CA ASN A 23 -23.40 -22.06 -4.56
C ASN A 23 -24.11 -21.03 -5.44
N CYS A 24 -25.25 -21.40 -6.03
CA CYS A 24 -25.99 -20.52 -6.93
C CYS A 24 -26.46 -19.21 -6.28
N ASN A 25 -26.54 -19.16 -4.94
CA ASN A 25 -26.93 -17.98 -4.17
C ASN A 25 -25.75 -17.06 -3.80
N GLU A 26 -24.50 -17.47 -4.08
CA GLU A 26 -23.30 -16.65 -3.81
C GLU A 26 -23.00 -15.70 -4.98
N LEU A 27 -23.64 -14.53 -4.98
CA LEU A 27 -23.47 -13.51 -6.03
C LEU A 27 -22.17 -12.71 -5.89
N ASN A 28 -21.68 -12.51 -4.65
CA ASN A 28 -20.54 -11.65 -4.33
C ASN A 28 -19.25 -12.45 -4.15
N PHE A 29 -18.83 -13.20 -5.18
CA PHE A 29 -17.59 -13.97 -5.11
C PHE A 29 -16.34 -13.07 -5.28
N GLN A 30 -15.42 -13.15 -4.33
CA GLN A 30 -14.09 -12.56 -4.38
C GLN A 30 -13.06 -13.68 -4.17
N CYS A 31 -12.06 -13.76 -5.05
CA CYS A 31 -11.00 -14.76 -4.93
C CYS A 31 -9.89 -14.26 -4.01
N ASP A 32 -9.01 -15.15 -3.54
CA ASP A 32 -7.90 -14.76 -2.67
C ASP A 32 -6.60 -14.48 -3.44
N GLN A 33 -6.69 -14.33 -4.76
CA GLN A 33 -5.53 -14.05 -5.60
C GLN A 33 -5.06 -12.60 -5.42
N PRO A 34 -3.75 -12.33 -5.49
CA PRO A 34 -3.22 -10.98 -5.46
C PRO A 34 -3.75 -10.17 -6.66
N CYS A 35 -4.09 -8.89 -6.43
CA CYS A 35 -4.65 -8.04 -7.48
C CYS A 35 -3.64 -7.78 -8.61
N ASN A 36 -2.41 -7.39 -8.26
CA ASN A 36 -1.29 -7.13 -9.18
C ASN A 36 -1.61 -6.17 -10.35
N GLN A 37 -2.64 -5.34 -10.24
CA GLN A 37 -2.89 -4.26 -11.20
C GLN A 37 -2.01 -3.06 -10.90
N LEU A 38 -1.65 -2.30 -11.94
CA LEU A 38 -0.91 -1.06 -11.77
C LEU A 38 -1.78 -0.04 -10.99
N LEU A 39 -1.17 0.64 -10.03
CA LEU A 39 -1.74 1.81 -9.36
C LEU A 39 -1.75 3.00 -10.30
N ASN A 40 -2.40 4.10 -9.92
CA ASN A 40 -2.48 5.32 -10.74
C ASN A 40 -1.12 5.83 -11.23
N CYS A 41 -0.04 5.61 -10.48
CA CYS A 41 1.33 5.98 -10.83
C CYS A 41 1.96 5.18 -11.99
N GLN A 42 1.31 4.13 -12.50
CA GLN A 42 1.78 3.25 -13.59
C GLN A 42 3.12 2.52 -13.36
N ILE A 43 3.73 2.62 -12.17
CA ILE A 43 4.99 1.96 -11.82
C ILE A 43 4.77 0.86 -10.78
N HIS A 44 3.95 1.16 -9.76
CA HIS A 44 3.74 0.25 -8.63
C HIS A 44 2.48 -0.59 -8.80
N HIS A 45 2.57 -1.85 -8.36
CA HIS A 45 1.46 -2.80 -8.39
C HIS A 45 0.66 -2.76 -7.09
N CYS A 46 -0.64 -2.98 -7.19
CA CYS A 46 -1.54 -3.14 -6.06
C CYS A 46 -1.16 -4.39 -5.27
N LYS A 47 -0.75 -4.20 -4.01
CA LYS A 47 -0.37 -5.27 -3.08
C LYS A 47 -1.56 -5.88 -2.31
N ARG A 48 -2.79 -5.44 -2.61
CA ARG A 48 -4.00 -5.98 -1.98
C ARG A 48 -4.34 -7.34 -2.59
N ILE A 49 -5.04 -8.17 -1.82
CA ILE A 49 -5.79 -9.29 -2.39
C ILE A 49 -6.86 -8.76 -3.35
N CYS A 50 -7.42 -9.63 -4.17
CA CYS A 50 -8.53 -9.32 -5.05
C CYS A 50 -9.55 -8.45 -4.31
N HIS A 51 -9.83 -7.28 -4.88
CA HIS A 51 -10.80 -6.34 -4.35
C HIS A 51 -11.77 -5.94 -5.46
N LYS A 52 -12.89 -5.31 -5.07
CA LYS A 52 -13.80 -4.66 -6.01
C LYS A 52 -13.33 -3.22 -6.24
N GLY A 53 -13.54 -2.70 -7.45
CA GLY A 53 -13.22 -1.31 -7.80
C GLY A 53 -11.75 -1.07 -8.16
N GLU A 54 -11.41 0.19 -8.38
CA GLU A 54 -10.06 0.64 -8.72
C GLU A 54 -9.06 0.47 -7.57
N CYS A 55 -7.78 0.32 -7.90
CA CYS A 55 -6.73 0.10 -6.89
C CYS A 55 -6.38 1.38 -6.11
N GLY A 56 -6.64 2.56 -6.70
CA GLY A 56 -6.40 3.86 -6.10
C GLY A 56 -4.96 4.37 -6.23
N SER A 57 -4.61 5.31 -5.34
CA SER A 57 -3.35 6.04 -5.36
C SER A 57 -2.15 5.22 -4.88
N CYS A 58 -0.98 5.50 -5.44
CA CYS A 58 0.27 4.95 -4.97
C CYS A 58 0.59 5.45 -3.54
N PRO A 59 0.86 4.55 -2.56
CA PRO A 59 1.19 4.96 -1.20
C PRO A 59 2.54 5.69 -1.09
N ARG A 60 3.39 5.58 -2.12
CA ARG A 60 4.66 6.30 -2.24
C ARG A 60 4.52 7.66 -2.94
N GLN A 61 3.32 8.02 -3.39
CA GLN A 61 3.06 9.28 -4.08
C GLN A 61 2.32 10.24 -3.16
N GLY A 62 2.60 11.53 -3.30
CA GLY A 62 1.93 12.59 -2.57
C GLY A 62 2.68 12.97 -1.30
N LEU A 63 1.94 13.06 -0.18
CA LEU A 63 2.45 13.59 1.08
C LEU A 63 3.52 12.69 1.70
N ARG A 64 4.76 13.15 1.71
CA ARG A 64 5.88 12.48 2.39
C ARG A 64 6.68 13.48 3.20
N THR A 65 7.38 13.00 4.22
CA THR A 65 8.13 13.85 5.16
C THR A 65 9.62 13.56 5.01
N CYS A 66 10.47 14.60 5.11
CA CYS A 66 11.92 14.43 5.10
C CYS A 66 12.37 13.40 6.15
N PRO A 67 13.56 12.81 6.00
CA PRO A 67 14.05 11.76 6.90
C PRO A 67 14.01 12.11 8.40
N CYS A 68 14.15 13.39 8.75
CA CYS A 68 14.10 13.86 10.14
C CYS A 68 12.68 14.23 10.64
N GLY A 69 11.66 14.20 9.77
CA GLY A 69 10.27 14.43 10.16
C GLY A 69 9.82 15.90 10.18
N LYS A 70 10.71 16.86 9.94
CA LYS A 70 10.43 18.31 10.10
C LYS A 70 9.66 18.94 8.93
N THR A 71 9.93 18.50 7.71
CA THR A 71 9.39 19.11 6.49
C THR A 71 8.56 18.12 5.70
N LYS A 72 7.35 18.53 5.33
CA LYS A 72 6.43 17.74 4.50
C LYS A 72 6.49 18.24 3.05
N TYR A 73 6.38 17.31 2.11
CA TYR A 73 6.32 17.54 0.68
C TYR A 73 5.01 16.93 0.17
N GLU A 74 4.13 17.73 -0.42
CA GLU A 74 2.74 17.32 -0.71
C GLU A 74 2.58 16.53 -2.01
N ASN A 75 3.45 16.75 -3.00
CA ASN A 75 3.28 16.25 -4.36
C ASN A 75 4.52 15.49 -4.87
N LEU A 76 5.18 14.72 -4.01
CA LEU A 76 6.34 13.94 -4.44
C LEU A 76 5.91 12.76 -5.34
N PRO A 77 6.55 12.57 -6.49
CA PRO A 77 6.33 11.40 -7.32
C PRO A 77 6.86 10.15 -6.63
N CYS A 78 6.21 9.01 -6.87
CA CYS A 78 6.62 7.75 -6.24
C CYS A 78 7.96 7.20 -6.73
N SER A 79 8.46 7.70 -7.86
CA SER A 79 9.75 7.36 -8.47
C SER A 79 10.94 8.08 -7.83
N GLU A 80 10.69 9.11 -7.02
CA GLU A 80 11.74 9.88 -6.39
C GLU A 80 11.85 9.57 -4.89
N ASP A 81 13.08 9.70 -4.40
CA ASP A 81 13.37 9.67 -2.98
C ASP A 81 12.96 10.99 -2.32
N VAL A 82 12.65 10.91 -1.02
CA VAL A 82 12.27 12.11 -0.27
C VAL A 82 13.53 12.93 0.01
N PRO A 83 13.58 14.21 -0.39
CA PRO A 83 14.74 15.03 -0.15
C PRO A 83 14.92 15.33 1.35
N THR A 84 16.17 15.65 1.71
CA THR A 84 16.51 16.18 3.02
C THR A 84 16.08 17.64 3.12
N CYS A 85 15.60 18.09 4.29
CA CYS A 85 15.17 19.48 4.46
C CYS A 85 16.32 20.47 4.67
N GLY A 86 17.57 19.99 4.86
CA GLY A 86 18.75 20.82 5.08
C GLY A 86 18.89 21.45 6.48
N ASP A 87 17.84 21.37 7.31
CA ASP A 87 17.86 21.73 8.74
C ASP A 87 18.62 20.69 9.58
N THR A 88 18.93 20.99 10.84
CA THR A 88 19.46 20.04 11.81
C THR A 88 18.50 18.86 11.98
N CYS A 89 19.03 17.64 12.12
CA CYS A 89 18.20 16.44 12.16
C CYS A 89 17.32 16.38 13.42
N ASP A 90 17.87 16.64 14.60
CA ASP A 90 17.17 16.60 15.90
C ASP A 90 16.46 15.28 16.25
N ARG A 91 16.69 14.21 15.47
CA ARG A 91 16.21 12.86 15.81
C ARG A 91 16.87 12.42 17.11
N LYS A 92 16.07 11.80 17.99
CA LYS A 92 16.55 11.24 19.26
C LYS A 92 17.44 10.02 18.95
N LEU A 93 18.67 10.03 19.46
CA LEU A 93 19.60 8.92 19.29
C LEU A 93 19.18 7.72 20.15
N ASP A 94 19.71 6.53 19.86
CA ASP A 94 19.37 5.29 20.56
C ASP A 94 19.71 5.33 22.05
N CYS A 95 20.71 6.13 22.45
CA CYS A 95 21.02 6.37 23.87
C CYS A 95 19.88 7.07 24.63
N GLY A 96 18.93 7.67 23.91
CA GLY A 96 17.73 8.28 24.46
C GLY A 96 17.92 9.58 25.24
N LEU A 97 19.16 10.08 25.35
CA LEU A 97 19.49 11.32 26.04
C LEU A 97 19.93 12.42 25.07
N HIS A 98 20.52 12.05 23.94
CA HIS A 98 21.04 12.98 22.95
C HIS A 98 20.17 13.06 21.70
N ARG A 99 20.34 14.17 20.97
CA ARG A 99 19.72 14.42 19.68
C ARG A 99 20.81 14.56 18.62
N CYS A 100 20.51 14.11 17.40
CA CYS A 100 21.40 14.25 16.27
C CYS A 100 21.58 15.72 15.88
N LEU A 101 22.82 16.20 15.91
CA LEU A 101 23.20 17.57 15.56
C LEU A 101 23.65 17.73 14.10
N HIS A 102 23.71 16.63 13.34
CA HIS A 102 24.02 16.69 11.92
C HIS A 102 22.87 17.30 11.12
N ARG A 103 23.17 17.76 9.90
CA ARG A 103 22.12 18.16 8.95
C ARG A 103 21.23 16.96 8.63
N CYS A 104 19.97 17.22 8.28
CA CYS A 104 19.03 16.20 7.83
C CYS A 104 19.70 15.32 6.78
N HIS A 105 19.70 14.01 7.04
CA HIS A 105 20.40 13.01 6.26
C HIS A 105 19.50 11.80 6.08
N THR A 106 19.79 10.99 5.07
CA THR A 106 19.18 9.67 4.91
C THR A 106 19.88 8.66 5.83
N GLY A 107 19.20 7.57 6.19
CA GLY A 107 19.76 6.53 7.06
C GLY A 107 19.70 6.84 8.57
N ASP A 108 20.45 6.05 9.34
CA ASP A 108 20.51 6.11 10.79
C ASP A 108 21.40 7.26 11.27
N CYS A 109 21.08 7.82 12.43
CA CYS A 109 21.91 8.86 13.03
C CYS A 109 23.15 8.21 13.65
N GLU A 110 24.33 8.72 13.28
CA GLU A 110 25.58 8.34 13.95
C GLU A 110 25.55 8.89 15.39
N SER A 111 26.03 8.07 16.33
CA SER A 111 25.93 8.26 17.78
C SER A 111 26.92 9.28 18.33
#